data_AF-A0A970ZLT4-F1
#
_entry.id   AF-A0A970ZLT4-F1
#
_cell.length_a   1.000
_cell.length_b   1.000
_cell.length_c   1.000
_cell.angle_alpha   90.00
_cell.angle_beta   90.00
_cell.angle_gamma   90.00
#
_symmetry.space_group_name_H-M   'P 1'
#
loop_
_entity.id
_entity.type
_entity.pdbx_description
1 polymer ?
#
loop_
_entity_poly.entity_id
_entity_poly.type
_entity_poly.pdbx_seq_one_letter_code
_entity_poly.pdbx_strand_id
1 'polypeptide(L)'
;MRSLWMGSLIAAVGALVRIWAAGHIDKGRVLTQGGPYAFTRNPLYLGSFVIALGVIIAGQGYLLLPAFGAFFAIFYYPVMKAEEQELQNGYGDRFVEYSRRVPLFFPSFRGKGIRSSEFLWARVIRNREHHALAGLILAVVLLILRTLLNSP
;
A
#
# COMPACT_ATOMS: atom_id res chain seq x y z
N MET A 1 -18.21 2.29 18.33
CA MET A 1 -18.09 0.90 17.83
C MET A 1 -18.20 0.77 16.30
N ARG A 2 -19.22 1.31 15.61
CA ARG A 2 -19.36 1.17 14.13
C ARG A 2 -18.14 1.67 13.33
N SER A 3 -17.60 2.85 13.67
CA SER A 3 -16.42 3.42 13.02
C SER A 3 -15.17 2.58 13.22
N LEU A 4 -14.98 2.01 14.42
CA LEU A 4 -13.87 1.13 14.77
C LEU A 4 -13.83 -0.10 13.86
N TRP A 5 -14.96 -0.80 13.72
CA TRP A 5 -15.06 -1.98 12.86
C TRP A 5 -14.87 -1.64 11.38
N MET A 6 -15.52 -0.57 10.90
CA MET A 6 -15.39 -0.12 9.52
C MET A 6 -13.95 0.28 9.18
N GLY A 7 -13.31 1.08 10.03
CA GLY A 7 -11.93 1.50 9.85
C GLY A 7 -10.94 0.33 9.93
N SER A 8 -11.18 -0.61 10.85
CA SER A 8 -10.36 -1.83 10.97
C SER A 8 -10.48 -2.73 9.74
N LEU A 9 -11.68 -2.87 9.17
CA LEU A 9 -11.89 -3.60 7.91
C LEU A 9 -11.16 -2.92 6.74
N ILE A 10 -11.26 -1.59 6.63
CA ILE A 10 -10.52 -0.82 5.61
C ILE A 10 -9.02 -1.05 5.78
N ALA A 11 -8.50 -0.98 7.01
CA ALA A 11 -7.08 -1.18 7.26
C ALA A 11 -6.62 -2.61 6.93
N ALA A 12 -7.44 -3.62 7.23
CA ALA A 12 -7.19 -5.00 6.86
C ALA A 12 -7.09 -5.18 5.33
N VAL A 13 -7.97 -4.54 4.55
CA VAL A 13 -7.88 -4.53 3.08
C VAL A 13 -6.55 -3.94 2.62
N GLY A 14 -6.11 -2.83 3.20
CA GLY A 14 -4.81 -2.23 2.89
C GLY A 14 -3.64 -3.17 3.20
N ALA A 15 -3.70 -3.91 4.30
CA ALA A 15 -2.71 -4.92 4.67
C ALA A 15 -2.67 -6.09 3.68
N LEU A 16 -3.83 -6.57 3.23
CA LEU A 16 -3.91 -7.62 2.21
C LEU A 16 -3.29 -7.16 0.89
N VAL A 17 -3.52 -5.91 0.48
CA VAL A 17 -2.88 -5.32 -0.71
C VAL A 17 -1.36 -5.31 -0.57
N ARG A 18 -0.83 -4.94 0.61
CA ARG A 18 0.62 -4.99 0.87
C ARG A 18 1.18 -6.40 0.79
N ILE A 19 0.53 -7.38 1.43
CA ILE A 19 0.95 -8.79 1.39
C ILE A 19 0.96 -9.29 -0.05
N TRP A 20 -0.11 -9.00 -0.80
CA TRP A 20 -0.22 -9.38 -2.22
C TRP A 20 0.94 -8.82 -3.04
N ALA A 21 1.27 -7.54 -2.86
CA ALA A 21 2.38 -6.88 -3.54
C ALA A 21 3.74 -7.46 -3.14
N ALA A 22 3.95 -7.66 -1.85
CA ALA A 22 5.17 -8.22 -1.31
C ALA A 22 5.47 -9.63 -1.80
N GLY A 23 4.45 -10.43 -2.07
CA GLY A 23 4.59 -11.76 -2.64
C GLY A 23 4.95 -11.76 -4.13
N HIS A 24 4.70 -10.65 -4.84
CA HIS A 24 4.98 -10.53 -6.27
C HIS A 24 6.31 -9.82 -6.55
N ILE A 25 6.73 -8.88 -5.69
CA ILE A 25 7.92 -8.06 -5.93
C ILE A 25 9.23 -8.83 -5.71
N ASP A 26 10.08 -8.81 -6.74
CA ASP A 26 11.45 -9.31 -6.71
C ASP A 26 12.45 -8.17 -6.95
N LYS A 27 12.66 -7.37 -5.90
CA LYS A 27 13.45 -6.13 -5.96
C LYS A 27 14.84 -6.38 -6.56
N GLY A 28 15.19 -5.56 -7.57
CA GLY A 28 16.50 -5.55 -8.20
C GLY A 28 16.83 -6.73 -9.12
N ARG A 29 15.93 -7.72 -9.26
CA ARG A 29 16.13 -8.86 -10.16
C ARG A 29 15.34 -8.74 -11.46
N VAL A 30 14.06 -8.35 -11.36
CA VAL A 30 13.16 -8.22 -12.50
C VAL A 30 12.22 -7.04 -12.31
N LEU A 31 11.86 -6.40 -13.42
CA LEU A 31 10.79 -5.42 -13.43
C LEU A 31 9.45 -6.12 -13.18
N THR A 32 8.96 -6.04 -11.94
CA THR A 32 7.71 -6.69 -11.53
C THR A 32 6.51 -5.93 -12.09
N GLN A 33 5.71 -6.59 -12.93
CA GLN A 33 4.54 -5.99 -13.60
C GLN A 33 3.22 -6.74 -13.34
N GLY A 34 3.29 -7.89 -12.66
CA GLY A 34 2.14 -8.76 -12.41
C GLY A 34 1.53 -8.61 -11.02
N GLY A 35 0.41 -9.31 -10.80
CA GLY A 35 -0.41 -9.17 -9.59
C GLY A 35 -0.87 -7.74 -9.35
N PRO A 36 -0.66 -7.15 -8.16
CA PRO A 36 -1.12 -5.81 -7.88
C PRO A 36 -0.35 -4.73 -8.66
N TYR A 37 0.88 -5.04 -9.11
CA TYR A 37 1.68 -4.17 -9.98
C TYR A 37 1.08 -3.99 -11.38
N ALA A 38 0.09 -4.80 -11.75
CA ALA A 38 -0.65 -4.62 -13.00
C ALA A 38 -1.68 -3.48 -12.94
N PHE A 39 -2.10 -3.08 -11.74
CA PHE A 39 -3.17 -2.08 -11.54
C PHE A 39 -2.62 -0.71 -11.11
N THR A 40 -1.52 -0.71 -10.36
CA THR A 40 -0.80 0.47 -9.91
C THR A 40 0.68 0.14 -9.83
N ARG A 41 1.56 1.10 -10.07
CA ARG A 41 3.01 0.89 -9.98
C ARG A 41 3.50 0.88 -8.53
N ASN A 42 2.69 1.40 -7.61
CA ASN A 42 3.04 1.58 -6.20
C ASN A 42 2.05 0.88 -5.25
N PRO A 43 1.76 -0.43 -5.41
CA PRO A 43 0.75 -1.11 -4.60
C PRO A 43 1.11 -1.21 -3.12
N LEU A 44 2.39 -1.23 -2.76
CA LEU A 44 2.83 -1.17 -1.36
C LEU A 44 2.44 0.17 -0.71
N TYR A 45 2.69 1.28 -1.40
CA TYR A 45 2.27 2.61 -0.95
C TYR A 45 0.74 2.74 -0.90
N LEU A 46 0.03 2.19 -1.89
CA LEU A 46 -1.43 2.16 -1.88
C LEU A 46 -1.97 1.40 -0.66
N GLY A 47 -1.41 0.22 -0.37
CA GLY A 47 -1.78 -0.54 0.82
C GLY A 47 -1.52 0.23 2.13
N SER A 48 -0.37 0.91 2.25
CA SER A 48 -0.08 1.79 3.41
C SER A 48 -1.06 2.94 3.53
N PHE A 49 -1.42 3.58 2.41
CA PHE A 49 -2.40 4.65 2.39
C PHE A 49 -3.76 4.18 2.90
N VAL A 50 -4.22 3.01 2.43
CA VAL A 50 -5.49 2.40 2.84
C VAL A 50 -5.45 1.98 4.33
N ILE A 51 -4.32 1.46 4.81
CA ILE A 51 -4.10 1.18 6.24
C ILE A 51 -4.29 2.44 7.08
N ALA A 52 -3.57 3.51 6.76
CA ALA A 52 -3.62 4.75 7.50
C ALA A 52 -5.03 5.38 7.47
N LEU A 53 -5.69 5.35 6.31
CA LEU A 53 -7.07 5.79 6.16
C LEU A 53 -8.02 5.01 7.08
N GLY A 54 -7.89 3.68 7.11
CA GLY A 54 -8.69 2.82 7.99
C GLY A 54 -8.45 3.12 9.48
N VAL A 55 -7.20 3.34 9.89
CA VAL A 55 -6.85 3.72 11.27
C VAL A 55 -7.46 5.07 11.66
N ILE A 56 -7.41 6.08 10.77
CA ILE A 56 -8.03 7.40 11.01
C ILE A 56 -9.54 7.26 11.21
N ILE A 57 -10.20 6.49 10.35
CA ILE A 57 -11.65 6.23 10.44
C ILE A 57 -11.99 5.47 11.73
N ALA A 58 -11.20 4.46 12.08
CA ALA A 58 -11.38 3.67 13.30
C ALA A 58 -11.30 4.54 14.57
N GLY A 59 -10.34 5.47 14.59
CA GLY A 59 -10.14 6.43 15.69
C GLY A 59 -11.08 7.65 15.68
N GLN A 60 -11.99 7.74 14.71
CA GLN A 60 -12.88 8.90 14.48
C GLN A 60 -12.12 10.22 14.23
N GLY A 61 -10.90 10.14 13.72
CA GLY A 61 -10.03 11.29 13.48
C GLY A 61 -10.30 12.01 12.15
N TYR A 62 -11.57 12.18 11.74
CA TYR A 62 -11.91 12.64 10.38
C TYR A 62 -11.29 14.00 10.01
N LEU A 63 -11.05 14.87 10.99
CA LEU A 63 -10.36 16.15 10.81
C LEU A 63 -8.91 15.99 10.30
N LEU A 64 -8.30 14.81 10.48
CA LEU A 64 -6.95 14.51 10.02
C LEU A 64 -6.91 14.13 8.54
N LEU A 65 -8.04 13.84 7.89
CA LEU A 65 -8.06 13.36 6.49
C LEU A 65 -7.43 14.34 5.49
N PRO A 66 -7.69 15.66 5.54
CA PRO A 66 -7.03 16.60 4.63
C PRO A 66 -5.52 16.67 4.86
N ALA A 67 -5.10 16.72 6.13
CA ALA A 67 -3.68 16.75 6.50
C ALA A 67 -2.96 15.46 6.08
N PHE A 68 -3.61 14.31 6.23
CA PHE A 68 -3.13 13.02 5.78
C PHE A 68 -2.96 12.98 4.25
N GLY A 69 -3.96 13.44 3.49
CA GLY A 69 -3.87 13.54 2.03
C GLY A 69 -2.72 14.45 1.58
N ALA A 70 -2.58 15.61 2.21
CA ALA A 70 -1.48 16.55 1.94
C ALA A 70 -0.11 15.95 2.28
N PHE A 71 0.03 15.31 3.44
CA PHE A 71 1.26 14.61 3.84
C PHE A 71 1.64 13.55 2.80
N PHE A 72 0.68 12.74 2.37
CA PHE A 72 0.95 11.71 1.38
C PHE A 72 1.37 12.30 0.02
N ALA A 73 0.71 13.37 -0.43
CA ALA A 73 1.08 14.07 -1.65
C ALA A 73 2.44 14.78 -1.57
N ILE A 74 2.81 15.36 -0.43
CA ILE A 74 4.06 16.12 -0.27
C ILE A 74 5.26 15.19 -0.10
N PHE A 75 5.12 14.11 0.69
CA PHE A 75 6.25 13.27 1.06
C PHE A 75 6.36 12.00 0.22
N TYR A 76 5.25 11.32 -0.07
CA TYR A 76 5.30 10.04 -0.79
C TYR A 76 5.32 10.19 -2.30
N TYR A 77 4.69 11.22 -2.87
CA TYR A 77 4.74 11.44 -4.32
C TYR A 77 6.16 11.68 -4.85
N PRO A 78 7.02 12.53 -4.22
CA PRO A 78 8.41 12.67 -4.68
C PRO A 78 9.21 11.38 -4.55
N VAL A 79 8.99 10.59 -3.49
CA VAL A 79 9.65 9.30 -3.31
C VAL A 79 9.26 8.33 -4.43
N MET A 80 7.96 8.21 -4.75
CA MET A 80 7.51 7.38 -5.88
C MET A 80 8.11 7.84 -7.21
N LYS A 81 8.31 9.14 -7.40
CA LYS A 81 8.95 9.70 -8.60
C LYS A 81 10.45 9.40 -8.67
N ALA A 82 11.15 9.45 -7.54
CA ALA A 82 12.55 9.04 -7.48
C ALA A 82 12.70 7.55 -7.81
N GLU A 83 11.83 6.70 -7.24
CA GLU A 83 11.82 5.26 -7.56
C GLU A 83 11.48 5.00 -9.05
N GLU A 84 10.56 5.76 -9.67
CA GLU A 84 10.34 5.68 -11.12
C GLU A 84 11.63 5.95 -11.91
N GLN A 85 12.39 6.97 -11.51
CA GLN A 85 13.62 7.34 -12.23
C GLN A 85 14.68 6.25 -12.09
N GLU A 86 14.83 5.64 -10.92
CA GLU A 86 15.72 4.50 -10.70
C GLU A 86 15.31 3.30 -11.56
N LEU A 87 14.01 2.99 -11.61
CA LEU A 87 13.49 1.91 -12.45
C LEU A 87 13.67 2.20 -13.94
N GLN A 88 13.49 3.46 -14.37
CA GLN A 88 13.75 3.87 -15.75
C GLN A 88 15.22 3.73 -16.10
N ASN A 89 16.14 4.12 -15.21
CA ASN A 89 17.57 3.98 -15.42
C ASN A 89 18.00 2.50 -15.46
N GLY A 90 17.39 1.65 -14.64
CA GLY A 90 17.72 0.22 -14.55
C GLY A 90 17.11 -0.66 -15.65
N TYR A 91 15.89 -0.36 -16.09
CA TYR A 91 15.13 -1.21 -17.02
C TYR A 91 14.82 -0.55 -18.38
N GLY A 92 15.14 0.74 -18.55
CA GLY A 92 15.02 1.47 -19.82
C GLY A 92 13.62 1.42 -20.42
N ASP A 93 13.55 1.11 -21.72
CA ASP A 93 12.31 1.10 -22.50
C ASP A 93 11.24 0.16 -21.95
N ARG A 94 11.64 -0.94 -21.29
CA ARG A 94 10.68 -1.87 -20.66
C ARG A 94 9.89 -1.19 -19.54
N PHE A 95 10.53 -0.30 -18.78
CA PHE A 95 9.84 0.49 -17.76
C PHE A 95 8.97 1.57 -18.40
N VAL A 96 9.44 2.23 -19.46
CA VAL A 96 8.67 3.26 -20.17
C VAL A 96 7.37 2.66 -20.77
N GLU A 97 7.44 1.47 -21.35
CA GLU A 97 6.26 0.78 -21.87
C GLU A 97 5.28 0.39 -20.76
N TYR A 98 5.81 -0.08 -19.62
CA TYR A 98 5.04 -0.39 -18.43
C TYR A 98 4.35 0.85 -17.84
N SER A 99 5.07 1.96 -17.68
CA SER A 99 4.58 3.21 -17.07
C SER A 99 3.47 3.88 -17.88
N ARG A 100 3.48 3.73 -19.21
CA ARG A 100 2.40 4.19 -20.09
C ARG A 100 1.09 3.44 -19.88
N ARG A 101 1.14 2.19 -19.42
CA ARG A 101 -0.04 1.32 -19.24
C ARG A 101 -0.59 1.32 -17.82
N VAL A 102 0.28 1.52 -16.82
CA VAL A 102 -0.07 1.37 -15.41
C VAL A 102 0.10 2.71 -14.67
N PRO A 103 -0.95 3.23 -14.02
CA PRO A 103 -0.87 4.51 -13.32
C PRO A 103 0.10 4.46 -12.14
N LEU A 104 0.59 5.64 -11.73
CA LEU A 104 1.56 5.74 -10.64
C LEU A 104 1.03 5.19 -9.31
N PHE A 105 -0.18 5.60 -8.90
CA PHE A 105 -0.70 5.36 -7.55
C PHE A 105 -2.14 4.85 -7.53
N PHE A 106 -3.10 5.63 -8.02
CA PHE A 106 -4.50 5.21 -8.03
C PHE A 106 -4.72 4.06 -9.01
N PRO A 107 -5.26 2.90 -8.57
CA PRO A 107 -5.30 1.71 -9.39
C PRO A 107 -6.27 1.87 -10.57
N SER A 108 -5.87 1.38 -11.74
CA SER A 108 -6.72 1.30 -12.92
C SER A 108 -7.03 -0.16 -13.25
N PHE A 109 -8.30 -0.50 -13.26
CA PHE A 109 -8.79 -1.82 -13.69
C PHE A 109 -8.96 -1.93 -15.21
N ARG A 110 -8.71 -0.83 -15.93
CA ARG A 110 -8.79 -0.78 -17.41
C ARG A 110 -7.49 -1.24 -18.08
N GLY A 111 -6.41 -1.42 -17.32
CA GLY A 111 -5.07 -1.71 -17.84
C GLY A 111 -4.84 -3.17 -18.22
N LYS A 112 -4.13 -3.38 -19.34
CA LYS A 112 -3.61 -4.69 -19.80
C LYS A 112 -2.21 -4.95 -19.21
N GLY A 113 -2.05 -4.83 -17.88
CA GLY A 113 -0.79 -5.19 -17.24
C GLY A 113 -0.44 -6.66 -17.51
N ILE A 114 0.85 -6.96 -17.67
CA ILE A 114 1.32 -8.34 -17.86
C ILE A 114 1.00 -9.10 -16.58
N ARG A 115 0.02 -10.02 -16.63
CA ARG A 115 -0.49 -10.72 -15.44
C ARG A 115 0.48 -11.76 -14.87
N SER A 116 1.53 -12.14 -15.59
CA SER A 116 2.43 -13.21 -15.20
C SER A 116 3.47 -12.75 -14.20
N SER A 117 3.17 -12.89 -12.92
CA SER A 117 4.19 -13.09 -11.88
C SER A 117 3.58 -13.92 -10.77
N GLU A 118 4.32 -14.91 -10.28
CA GLU A 118 3.83 -15.82 -9.25
C GLU A 118 3.95 -15.20 -7.86
N PHE A 119 2.91 -15.39 -7.06
CA PHE A 119 2.94 -15.05 -5.64
C PHE A 119 3.83 -16.05 -4.89
N LEU A 120 4.83 -15.56 -4.17
CA LEU A 120 5.72 -16.39 -3.36
C LEU A 120 5.78 -15.89 -1.91
N TRP A 121 5.39 -16.74 -0.95
CA TRP A 121 5.47 -16.43 0.48
C TRP A 121 6.90 -16.12 0.94
N ALA A 122 7.90 -16.77 0.35
CA ALA A 122 9.31 -16.47 0.62
C ALA A 122 9.65 -15.00 0.36
N ARG A 123 9.03 -14.36 -0.64
CA ARG A 123 9.22 -12.93 -0.92
C ARG A 123 8.59 -12.04 0.14
N VAL A 124 7.40 -12.40 0.65
CA VAL A 124 6.74 -11.67 1.75
C VAL A 124 7.64 -11.62 2.99
N ILE A 125 8.22 -12.77 3.36
CA ILE A 125 9.12 -12.88 4.53
C ILE A 125 10.41 -12.07 4.28
N ARG A 126 11.04 -12.24 3.11
CA ARG A 126 12.28 -11.56 2.72
C ARG A 126 12.13 -10.04 2.67
N ASN A 127 10.98 -9.53 2.22
CA ASN A 127 10.72 -8.09 2.10
C ASN A 127 10.40 -7.41 3.44
N ARG A 128 10.46 -8.15 4.57
CA ARG A 128 10.27 -7.66 5.94
C ARG A 128 8.96 -6.89 6.19
N GLU A 129 7.91 -7.28 5.48
CA GLU A 129 6.58 -6.67 5.59
C GLU A 129 5.89 -6.92 6.94
N HIS A 130 6.46 -7.77 7.78
CA HIS A 130 6.00 -8.01 9.14
C HIS A 130 6.00 -6.74 10.01
N HIS A 131 6.84 -5.75 9.74
CA HIS A 131 6.81 -4.48 10.48
C HIS A 131 5.53 -3.67 10.22
N ALA A 132 5.06 -3.63 8.98
CA ALA A 132 3.81 -2.94 8.63
C ALA A 132 2.59 -3.62 9.29
N LEU A 133 2.58 -4.97 9.30
CA LEU A 133 1.55 -5.75 9.98
C LEU A 133 1.59 -5.57 11.50
N ALA A 134 2.78 -5.61 12.12
CA ALA A 134 2.94 -5.38 13.56
C ALA A 134 2.46 -3.98 13.97
N GLY A 135 2.81 -2.95 13.18
CA GLY A 135 2.34 -1.58 13.40
C GLY A 135 0.81 -1.46 13.31
N LEU A 136 0.17 -2.12 12.33
CA LEU A 136 -1.28 -2.17 12.22
C LEU A 136 -1.93 -2.88 13.42
N ILE A 137 -1.41 -4.03 13.83
CA ILE A 137 -1.92 -4.78 15.00
C ILE A 137 -1.84 -3.90 16.25
N LEU A 138 -0.70 -3.25 16.49
CA LEU A 138 -0.52 -2.34 17.62
C LEU A 138 -1.54 -1.19 17.58
N ALA A 139 -1.73 -0.55 16.41
CA ALA A 139 -2.69 0.54 16.25
C ALA A 139 -4.12 0.10 16.57
N VAL A 140 -4.54 -1.08 16.08
CA VAL A 140 -5.88 -1.63 16.35
C VAL A 140 -6.05 -1.95 17.84
N VAL A 141 -5.05 -2.58 18.48
CA VAL A 141 -5.08 -2.88 19.92
C VAL A 141 -5.21 -1.60 20.74
N LEU A 142 -4.40 -0.58 20.45
CA LEU A 142 -4.47 0.72 21.14
C LEU A 142 -5.84 1.40 20.96
N LEU A 143 -6.43 1.32 19.78
CA LEU A 143 -7.77 1.87 19.52
C LEU A 143 -8.87 1.10 20.27
N ILE A 144 -8.77 -0.21 20.36
CA ILE A 144 -9.69 -1.05 21.16
C ILE A 144 -9.57 -0.66 22.63
N LEU A 145 -8.35 -0.62 23.18
CA LEU A 145 -8.11 -0.25 24.58
C LEU A 145 -8.65 1.15 24.88
N ARG A 146 -8.35 2.14 24.04
CA ARG A 146 -8.92 3.51 24.15
C ARG A 146 -10.44 3.48 24.19
N THR A 147 -11.06 2.68 23.31
CA THR A 147 -12.53 2.60 23.24
C THR A 147 -13.10 1.98 24.52
N LEU A 148 -12.48 0.93 25.05
CA LEU A 148 -12.90 0.28 26.29
C LEU A 148 -12.72 1.19 27.50
N LEU A 149 -11.59 1.91 27.61
CA LEU A 149 -11.31 2.83 28.71
C LEU A 149 -12.21 4.07 28.71
N ASN A 150 -12.69 4.49 27.54
CA ASN A 150 -13.60 5.62 27.38
C ASN A 150 -15.07 5.21 27.30
N SER A 151 -15.39 3.92 27.49
CA SER A 151 -16.78 3.46 27.61
C SER A 151 -17.25 3.70 29.05
N PRO A 152 -18.35 4.45 29.26
CA PRO A 152 -18.90 4.72 30.59
C PRO A 152 -19.47 3.47 31.27
#